data_AF-A0A2T2TKC2-F1
#
_entry.id   AF-A0A2T2TKC2-F1
#
_cell.length_a   1.000
_cell.length_b   1.000
_cell.length_c   1.000
_cell.angle_alpha   90.00
_cell.angle_beta   90.00
_cell.angle_gamma   90.00
#
_symmetry.space_group_name_H-M   'P 1'
#
loop_
_entity.id
_entity.type
_entity.pdbx_description
1 polymer ?
#
loop_
_entity_poly.entity_id
_entity_poly.type
_entity_poly.pdbx_seq_one_letter_code
_entity_poly.pdbx_strand_id
1 'polypeptide(L)' 'EALHALEGDHEFLTKDDVFTEDLVETWIEYKTENEVKPLRLRPHPYEFHLYYDS' A
#
# COMPACT_ATOMS: atom_id res chain seq x y z
N GLU A 1 -3.94 3.34 3.62
CA GLU A 1 -3.82 4.70 4.23
C GLU A 1 -2.50 5.35 3.92
N ALA A 2 -1.35 4.83 4.36
CA ALA A 2 -0.05 5.45 4.06
C ALA A 2 0.24 5.64 2.55
N LEU A 3 -0.06 4.63 1.72
CA LEU A 3 0.12 4.74 0.26
C LEU A 3 -0.85 5.73 -0.39
N HIS A 4 -2.08 5.84 0.12
CA HIS A 4 -3.07 6.82 -0.35
C HIS A 4 -2.70 8.25 0.07
N ALA A 5 -2.11 8.40 1.26
CA ALA A 5 -1.58 9.69 1.71
C ALA A 5 -0.36 10.10 0.88
N LEU A 6 0.50 9.15 0.53
CA LEU A 6 1.62 9.38 -0.39
C LEU A 6 1.13 9.79 -1.78
N GLU A 7 0.11 9.12 -2.32
CA GLU A 7 -0.51 9.50 -3.60
C GLU A 7 -1.07 10.94 -3.56
N GLY A 8 -1.70 11.35 -2.46
CA GLY A 8 -2.31 12.68 -2.32
C GLY A 8 -1.37 13.82 -1.89
N ASP A 9 -0.17 13.51 -1.39
CA ASP A 9 0.79 14.49 -0.88
C ASP A 9 2.23 14.03 -1.16
N HIS A 10 2.64 14.05 -2.44
CA HIS A 10 4.02 13.72 -2.86
C HIS A 10 4.75 14.89 -3.54
N GLU A 11 4.14 16.07 -3.65
CA GLU A 11 4.76 17.28 -4.22
C GLU A 11 6.05 17.69 -3.50
N PHE A 12 6.15 17.41 -2.19
CA PHE A 12 7.36 17.70 -1.42
C PHE A 12 8.53 16.77 -1.78
N LEU A 13 8.25 15.58 -2.35
CA LEU A 13 9.25 14.62 -2.80
C LEU A 13 9.72 14.90 -4.24
N THR A 14 8.82 15.42 -5.08
CA THR A 14 9.13 15.77 -6.47
C THR A 14 9.78 17.14 -6.62
N LYS A 15 9.73 17.96 -5.57
CA LYS A 15 10.42 19.25 -5.54
C LYS A 15 11.92 19.09 -5.76
N ASP A 16 12.46 19.90 -6.67
CA ASP A 16 13.87 19.89 -7.09
C ASP A 16 14.32 18.57 -7.76
N ASP A 17 13.38 17.80 -8.31
CA ASP A 17 13.64 16.56 -9.07
C ASP A 17 14.36 15.48 -8.24
N VAL A 18 14.16 15.51 -6.91
CA VAL A 18 14.75 14.54 -5.96
C VAL A 18 14.15 13.16 -6.16
N PHE A 19 12.85 13.11 -6.44
CA PHE A 19 12.13 11.92 -6.88
C PHE A 19 11.30 12.27 -8.11
N THR A 20 11.32 11.43 -9.13
CA THR A 20 10.45 11.58 -10.30
C THR A 20 9.04 11.12 -9.97
N GLU A 21 8.00 11.75 -10.55
CA GLU A 21 6.60 11.31 -10.38
C GLU A 21 6.42 9.84 -10.77
N ASP A 22 7.00 9.42 -11.89
CA ASP A 22 6.96 8.03 -12.39
C ASP A 22 7.49 7.01 -11.36
N LEU A 23 8.51 7.38 -10.58
CA LEU A 23 9.05 6.51 -9.54
C LEU A 23 8.09 6.38 -8.35
N VAL A 24 7.44 7.48 -7.96
CA VAL A 24 6.47 7.48 -6.85
C VAL A 24 5.25 6.65 -7.23
N GLU A 25 4.71 6.83 -8.42
CA GLU A 25 3.59 6.04 -8.95
C GLU A 25 3.94 4.55 -9.03
N THR A 26 5.08 4.22 -9.65
CA THR A 26 5.56 2.83 -9.77
C THR A 26 5.75 2.18 -8.40
N TRP A 27 6.26 2.93 -7.42
CA TRP A 27 6.45 2.43 -6.06
C TRP A 27 5.12 2.14 -5.34
N ILE A 28 4.15 3.05 -5.47
CA ILE A 28 2.80 2.87 -4.91
C ILE A 28 2.13 1.64 -5.52
N GLU A 29 2.23 1.47 -6.84
CA GLU A 29 1.64 0.33 -7.54
C GLU A 29 2.33 -0.97 -7.13
N TYR A 30 3.67 -1.01 -7.11
CA TYR A 30 4.43 -2.17 -6.69
C TYR A 30 4.04 -2.63 -5.28
N LYS A 31 3.97 -1.71 -4.32
CA LYS A 31 3.60 -2.00 -2.92
C LYS A 31 2.16 -2.48 -2.81
N THR A 32 1.25 -1.91 -3.59
CA THR A 32 -0.17 -2.30 -3.58
C THR A 32 -0.36 -3.72 -4.13
N GLU A 33 0.25 -4.03 -5.28
CA GLU A 33 0.11 -5.32 -5.94
C GLU A 33 0.85 -6.45 -5.24
N ASN A 34 2.08 -6.22 -4.79
CA ASN A 34 2.94 -7.30 -4.29
C ASN A 34 2.86 -7.49 -2.78
N GLU A 35 2.46 -6.46 -2.02
CA GLU A 35 2.43 -6.55 -0.56
C GLU A 35 1.00 -6.48 -0.01
N VAL A 36 0.23 -5.44 -0.38
CA VAL A 36 -1.08 -5.19 0.22
C VAL A 36 -2.15 -6.17 -0.25
N LYS A 37 -2.30 -6.37 -1.57
CA LYS A 37 -3.31 -7.28 -2.14
C LYS A 37 -3.14 -8.73 -1.67
N PRO A 38 -1.94 -9.34 -1.69
CA PRO A 38 -1.74 -10.72 -1.25
C PRO A 38 -1.94 -10.90 0.26
N LEU A 39 -1.72 -9.85 1.05
CA LEU A 39 -1.98 -9.90 2.49
C LEU A 39 -3.49 -9.85 2.80
N ARG A 40 -4.25 -9.01 2.08
CA ARG A 40 -5.72 -8.96 2.19
C ARG A 40 -6.42 -10.24 1.74
N LEU A 41 -5.84 -10.96 0.78
CA LEU A 41 -6.41 -12.21 0.27
C LEU A 41 -6.15 -13.42 1.17
N ARG A 42 -5.22 -13.30 2.13
CA ARG A 42 -4.90 -14.37 3.07
C ARG A 42 -5.67 -14.15 4.37
N PRO A 43 -6.58 -15.07 4.76
CA PRO A 43 -7.27 -14.94 6.02
C PRO A 43 -6.26 -14.97 7.17
N HIS A 44 -6.39 -14.01 8.09
CA HIS A 44 -5.49 -13.92 9.22
C HIS A 44 -5.84 -15.00 10.25
N PRO A 45 -4.88 -15.67 10.92
CA PRO A 45 -5.19 -16.75 11.88
C PRO A 45 -6.18 -16.36 12.98
N TYR A 46 -6.24 -15.09 13.35
CA TYR A 46 -7.21 -14.57 14.32
C TYR A 46 -8.65 -14.51 13.78
N GLU A 47 -8.84 -14.38 12.46
CA GLU A 47 -10.16 -14.44 11.83
C GLU A 47 -10.79 -15.83 12.00
N PHE A 48 -9.99 -16.90 11.96
CA PHE A 48 -10.49 -18.25 12.27
C PHE A 48 -11.00 -18.35 13.71
N HIS A 49 -10.33 -17.74 14.69
CA HIS A 49 -10.80 -17.75 16.06
C HIS A 49 -12.15 -17.02 16.24
N LEU A 50 -12.38 -15.96 15.46
CA LEU A 50 -13.62 -15.17 15.53
C LEU A 50 -14.80 -15.82 14.82
N TYR A 51 -14.56 -16.57 13.74
CA TYR A 51 -15.63 -17.04 12.85
C TYR A 51 -15.82 -18.56 12.81
N TYR A 52 -14.94 -19.36 13.43
CA TYR A 52 -15.03 -20.83 13.33
C TYR A 52 -16.06 -21.47 14.28
N ASP A 53 -16.34 -20.86 15.44
CA ASP A 53 -17.29 -21.39 16.45
C ASP A 53 -18.58 -20.54 16.59
N SER A 54 -18.87 -19.65 15.64
CA SER A 54 -20.11 -18.82 15.63
C SER A 54 -21.25 -19.48 14.87
#